data_AF-A0A6G1LC78-F1
#
_entry.id   AF-A0A6G1LC78-F1
#
_cell.length_a   1.000
_cell.length_b   1.000
_cell.length_c   1.000
_cell.angle_alpha   90.00
_cell.angle_beta   90.00
_cell.angle_gamma   90.00
#
_symmetry.space_group_name_H-M   'P 1'
#
loop_
_entity.id
_entity.type
_entity.pdbx_description
1 polymer ?
#
loop_
_entity_poly.entity_id
_entity_poly.type
_entity_poly.pdbx_seq_one_letter_code
_entity_poly.pdbx_strand_id
1 'polypeptide(L)'
;IVDLKRIPSASHLTRIHPQTLTITVIAAVISVSSPRTVHLRRQPGREMDIIEVLLGDETRAGFSVSFWLAPAESQQKPADDLREHLLSLRAGDVVLVRNVALRDWKSCVYGQSLSWRFAKNSTSVVVVGAGDGASLPRAIKGKAERVERWSWEFVGRREG
;
A
#
# COMPACT_ATOMS: atom_id res chain seq x y z
N ILE A 1 -12.33 6.23 -4.13
CA ILE A 1 -11.32 6.23 -3.06
C ILE A 1 -12.01 5.84 -1.77
N VAL A 2 -11.45 4.92 -0.99
CA VAL A 2 -12.04 4.40 0.25
C VAL A 2 -11.30 5.02 1.44
N ASP A 3 -12.05 5.46 2.45
CA ASP A 3 -11.49 5.86 3.74
C ASP A 3 -11.04 4.63 4.54
N LEU A 4 -9.92 4.70 5.25
CA LEU A 4 -9.39 3.55 5.97
C LEU A 4 -10.34 3.03 7.06
N LYS A 5 -11.16 3.90 7.67
CA LYS A 5 -12.21 3.49 8.62
C LYS A 5 -13.33 2.65 7.99
N ARG A 6 -13.55 2.75 6.68
CA ARG A 6 -14.60 2.01 5.94
C ARG A 6 -14.14 0.64 5.46
N ILE A 7 -12.90 0.26 5.72
CA ILE A 7 -12.40 -1.08 5.41
C ILE A 7 -13.25 -2.11 6.18
N PRO A 8 -13.83 -3.11 5.48
CA PRO A 8 -14.71 -4.11 6.10
C PRO A 8 -13.96 -4.94 7.14
N SER A 9 -14.70 -5.55 8.07
CA SER A 9 -14.14 -6.46 9.08
C SER A 9 -13.60 -7.75 8.45
N ALA A 10 -12.71 -8.44 9.17
CA ALA A 10 -12.22 -9.76 8.79
C ALA A 10 -13.37 -10.76 8.57
N SER A 11 -14.38 -10.75 9.45
CA SER A 11 -15.57 -11.61 9.32
C SER A 11 -16.32 -11.39 8.01
N HIS A 12 -16.38 -10.16 7.52
CA HIS A 12 -16.99 -9.86 6.24
C HIS A 12 -16.16 -10.41 5.07
N LEU A 13 -14.82 -10.26 5.12
CA LEU A 13 -13.92 -10.82 4.11
C LEU A 13 -14.00 -12.34 4.04
N THR A 14 -14.06 -13.02 5.19
CA THR A 14 -14.22 -14.48 5.24
C THR A 14 -15.55 -14.91 4.61
N ARG A 15 -16.64 -14.16 4.85
CA ARG A 15 -17.97 -14.50 4.34
C ARG A 15 -18.08 -14.42 2.82
N ILE A 16 -17.34 -13.52 2.18
CA ILE A 16 -17.37 -13.34 0.71
C ILE A 16 -16.40 -14.27 -0.02
N HIS A 17 -15.61 -15.09 0.70
CA HIS A 17 -14.68 -16.03 0.08
C HIS A 17 -15.41 -16.99 -0.89
N PRO A 18 -14.87 -17.26 -2.11
CA PRO A 18 -13.51 -16.95 -2.59
C PRO A 18 -13.32 -15.56 -3.22
N GLN A 19 -14.35 -14.70 -3.22
CA GLN A 19 -14.24 -13.36 -3.79
C GLN A 19 -13.23 -12.51 -3.00
N THR A 20 -12.27 -11.91 -3.70
CA THR A 20 -11.30 -10.97 -3.11
C THR A 20 -11.76 -9.54 -3.36
N LEU A 21 -11.89 -8.76 -2.28
CA LEU A 21 -12.22 -7.34 -2.38
C LEU A 21 -10.95 -6.51 -2.61
N THR A 22 -10.97 -5.63 -3.60
CA THR A 22 -9.88 -4.68 -3.86
C THR A 22 -10.31 -3.25 -3.57
N ILE A 23 -9.40 -2.45 -3.02
CA ILE A 23 -9.64 -1.03 -2.71
C ILE A 23 -8.59 -0.12 -3.34
N THR A 24 -8.95 1.15 -3.46
CA THR A 24 -8.02 2.23 -3.77
C THR A 24 -8.10 3.27 -2.67
N VAL A 25 -6.96 3.62 -2.08
CA VAL A 25 -6.84 4.49 -0.91
C VAL A 25 -5.89 5.65 -1.17
N ILE A 26 -6.14 6.77 -0.49
CA ILE A 26 -5.17 7.86 -0.34
C ILE A 26 -4.87 7.94 1.13
N ALA A 27 -3.60 7.82 1.49
CA ALA A 27 -3.14 7.73 2.87
C ALA A 27 -1.71 8.28 2.96
N ALA A 28 -1.32 8.77 4.13
CA ALA A 28 0.05 9.12 4.42
C ALA A 28 0.84 7.88 4.85
N VAL A 29 2.08 7.81 4.42
CA VAL A 29 3.05 6.80 4.85
C VAL A 29 3.45 7.12 6.29
N ILE A 30 3.23 6.17 7.20
CA ILE A 30 3.70 6.25 8.58
C ILE A 30 5.10 5.66 8.67
N SER A 31 5.32 4.50 8.03
CA SER A 31 6.62 3.84 8.00
C SER A 31 6.69 2.85 6.84
N VAL A 32 7.91 2.57 6.39
CA VAL A 32 8.22 1.50 5.44
C VAL A 32 9.18 0.52 6.11
N SER A 33 8.87 -0.77 6.08
CA SER A 33 9.75 -1.79 6.63
C SER A 33 10.96 -2.03 5.72
N SER A 34 12.07 -2.48 6.28
CA SER A 34 13.13 -3.08 5.46
C SER A 34 12.59 -4.30 4.69
N PRO A 35 13.06 -4.57 3.47
CA PRO A 35 12.73 -5.80 2.76
C PRO A 35 13.10 -7.03 3.59
N ARG A 36 12.20 -8.00 3.68
CA ARG A 36 12.46 -9.30 4.30
C ARG A 36 12.26 -10.42 3.30
N THR A 37 13.21 -11.34 3.21
CA THR A 37 13.09 -12.51 2.34
C THR A 37 12.33 -13.62 3.07
N VAL A 38 11.38 -14.26 2.37
CA VAL A 38 10.61 -15.39 2.89
C VAL A 38 10.62 -16.54 1.90
N HIS A 39 10.69 -17.76 2.43
CA HIS A 39 10.56 -18.97 1.63
C HIS A 39 9.09 -19.36 1.46
N LEU A 40 8.69 -19.64 0.21
CA LEU A 40 7.30 -20.00 -0.09
C LEU A 40 7.01 -21.45 0.28
N ARG A 41 6.14 -21.65 1.28
CA ARG A 41 5.72 -22.98 1.75
C ARG A 41 5.20 -23.90 0.64
N ARG A 42 4.50 -23.36 -0.36
CA ARG A 42 3.89 -24.13 -1.46
C ARG A 42 4.83 -24.37 -2.64
N GLN A 43 5.98 -23.72 -2.68
CA GLN A 43 6.96 -23.82 -3.76
C GLN A 43 8.36 -23.91 -3.14
N PRO A 44 8.79 -25.11 -2.73
CA PRO A 44 10.11 -25.31 -2.14
C PRO A 44 11.22 -24.76 -3.04
N GLY A 45 12.19 -24.05 -2.46
CA GLY A 45 13.28 -23.40 -3.18
C GLY A 45 12.93 -22.05 -3.82
N ARG A 46 11.69 -21.58 -3.71
CA ARG A 46 11.31 -20.24 -4.17
C ARG A 46 11.22 -19.24 -3.02
N GLU A 47 11.89 -18.12 -3.20
CA GLU A 47 11.90 -17.00 -2.27
C GLU A 47 11.13 -15.80 -2.82
N MET A 48 10.67 -14.96 -1.91
CA MET A 48 10.03 -13.68 -2.19
C MET A 48 10.51 -12.66 -1.17
N ASP A 49 10.69 -11.41 -1.60
CA ASP A 49 10.89 -10.30 -0.66
C ASP A 49 9.54 -9.67 -0.33
N ILE A 50 9.36 -9.31 0.94
CA ILE A 50 8.20 -8.58 1.43
C ILE A 50 8.66 -7.21 1.94
N ILE A 51 8.01 -6.16 1.45
CA ILE A 51 8.10 -4.80 1.99
C ILE A 51 6.72 -4.44 2.55
N GLU A 52 6.65 -3.99 3.80
CA GLU A 52 5.41 -3.52 4.42
C GLU A 52 5.40 -2.01 4.50
N VAL A 53 4.32 -1.41 4.00
CA VAL A 53 4.07 0.02 4.14
C VAL A 53 2.92 0.21 5.10
N LEU A 54 3.19 0.92 6.19
CA LEU A 54 2.18 1.30 7.17
C LEU A 54 1.55 2.63 6.77
N LEU A 55 0.23 2.64 6.63
CA LEU A 55 -0.55 3.77 6.13
C LEU A 55 -1.53 4.30 7.17
N GLY A 56 -1.84 5.58 7.07
CA GLY A 56 -2.90 6.22 7.84
C GLY A 56 -3.58 7.36 7.08
N ASP A 57 -4.83 7.66 7.45
CA ASP A 57 -5.59 8.79 6.93
C ASP A 57 -6.32 9.50 8.09
N GLU A 58 -7.06 10.56 7.77
CA GLU A 58 -7.80 11.36 8.75
C GLU A 58 -8.91 10.57 9.48
N THR A 59 -9.19 9.33 9.06
CA THR A 59 -10.25 8.47 9.61
C THR A 59 -9.72 7.32 10.45
N ARG A 60 -8.52 6.80 10.14
CA ARG A 60 -7.89 5.68 10.84
C ARG A 60 -6.40 5.58 10.48
N ALA A 61 -5.58 5.28 11.48
CA ALA A 61 -4.17 4.90 11.30
C ALA A 61 -3.95 3.38 11.43
N GLY A 62 -2.77 2.92 11.03
CA GLY A 62 -2.31 1.56 11.30
C GLY A 62 -2.77 0.52 10.28
N PHE A 63 -3.07 0.93 9.03
CA PHE A 63 -3.38 0.00 7.96
C PHE A 63 -2.10 -0.42 7.23
N SER A 64 -1.69 -1.68 7.34
CA SER A 64 -0.48 -2.17 6.66
C SER A 64 -0.80 -2.80 5.31
N VAL A 65 0.01 -2.47 4.30
CA VAL A 65 -0.02 -3.07 2.97
C VAL A 65 1.29 -3.82 2.73
N SER A 66 1.20 -5.13 2.49
CA SER A 66 2.36 -5.96 2.19
C SER A 66 2.58 -6.08 0.68
N PHE A 67 3.76 -5.70 0.22
CA PHE A 67 4.21 -5.81 -1.17
C PHE A 67 5.09 -7.03 -1.34
N TRP A 68 4.67 -7.94 -2.21
CA TRP A 68 5.37 -9.21 -2.47
C TRP A 68 6.14 -9.12 -3.78
N LEU A 69 7.46 -9.07 -3.69
CA LEU A 69 8.38 -8.82 -4.79
C LEU A 69 9.26 -10.04 -5.05
N ALA A 70 9.77 -10.18 -6.27
CA ALA A 70 10.83 -11.15 -6.52
C ALA A 70 12.10 -10.73 -5.75
N PRO A 71 12.89 -11.67 -5.19
CA PRO A 71 14.13 -11.39 -4.47
C PRO A 71 15.06 -10.48 -5.26
N ALA A 72 15.78 -9.57 -4.59
CA ALA A 72 16.63 -8.57 -5.25
C ALA A 72 17.59 -9.19 -6.29
N GLU A 73 18.18 -10.32 -5.93
CA GLU A 73 19.16 -11.05 -6.74
C GLU A 73 18.54 -11.77 -7.94
N SER A 74 17.25 -12.10 -7.85
CA SER A 74 16.46 -12.78 -8.90
C SER A 74 15.75 -11.81 -9.84
N GLN A 75 15.94 -10.50 -9.65
CA GLN A 75 15.38 -9.46 -10.50
C GLN A 75 16.12 -9.44 -11.85
N GLN A 76 15.44 -9.87 -12.92
CA GLN A 76 15.94 -9.64 -14.28
C GLN A 76 15.90 -8.15 -14.57
N LYS A 77 17.01 -7.57 -15.05
CA LYS A 77 17.05 -6.17 -15.43
C LYS A 77 16.04 -5.86 -16.55
N PRO A 78 15.37 -4.70 -16.52
CA PRO A 78 15.55 -3.61 -15.56
C PRO A 78 14.99 -3.93 -14.16
N ALA A 79 15.58 -3.33 -13.13
CA ALA A 79 15.15 -3.49 -11.74
C ALA A 79 13.64 -3.20 -11.61
N ASP A 80 12.93 -3.94 -10.77
CA ASP A 80 11.53 -3.67 -10.45
C ASP A 80 11.42 -2.28 -9.81
N ASP A 81 11.08 -1.29 -10.63
CA ASP A 81 10.93 0.12 -10.27
C ASP A 81 10.07 0.30 -9.01
N LEU A 82 9.14 -0.63 -8.77
CA LEU A 82 8.30 -0.62 -7.58
C LEU A 82 9.12 -0.81 -6.29
N ARG A 83 10.16 -1.65 -6.29
CA ARG A 83 11.03 -1.84 -5.11
C ARG A 83 11.70 -0.53 -4.73
N GLU A 84 12.39 0.09 -5.70
CA GLU A 84 13.11 1.34 -5.47
C GLU A 84 12.14 2.46 -5.10
N HIS A 85 10.97 2.52 -5.75
CA HIS A 85 9.92 3.46 -5.41
C HIS A 85 9.39 3.27 -3.98
N LEU A 86 9.13 2.03 -3.53
CA LEU A 86 8.69 1.78 -2.15
C LEU A 86 9.75 2.16 -1.12
N LEU A 87 11.03 1.92 -1.43
CA LEU A 87 12.15 2.25 -0.55
C LEU A 87 12.52 3.75 -0.56
N SER A 88 12.10 4.49 -1.59
CA SER A 88 12.25 5.95 -1.63
C SER A 88 11.16 6.69 -0.86
N LEU A 89 10.03 6.04 -0.56
CA LEU A 89 8.98 6.61 0.30
C LEU A 89 9.53 6.97 1.69
N ARG A 90 9.01 8.07 2.24
CA ARG A 90 9.35 8.58 3.55
C ARG A 90 8.10 8.73 4.40
N ALA A 91 8.30 8.71 5.72
CA ALA A 91 7.23 9.04 6.64
C ALA A 91 6.71 10.45 6.33
N GLY A 92 5.39 10.58 6.22
CA GLY A 92 4.71 11.81 5.87
C GLY A 92 4.27 11.90 4.40
N ASP A 93 4.86 11.10 3.51
CA ASP A 93 4.49 11.10 2.08
C ASP A 93 3.03 10.70 1.90
N VAL A 94 2.27 11.53 1.18
CA VAL A 94 0.89 11.20 0.82
C VAL A 94 0.91 10.35 -0.44
N VAL A 95 0.36 9.14 -0.36
CA VAL A 95 0.36 8.17 -1.47
C VAL A 95 -1.05 7.78 -1.88
N LEU A 96 -1.22 7.61 -3.18
CA LEU A 96 -2.38 6.98 -3.80
C LEU A 96 -2.02 5.53 -4.14
N VAL A 97 -2.63 4.58 -3.42
CA VAL A 97 -2.42 3.16 -3.63
C VAL A 97 -3.65 2.55 -4.28
N ARG A 98 -3.49 1.99 -5.47
CA ARG A 98 -4.58 1.40 -6.27
C ARG A 98 -4.55 -0.11 -6.22
N ASN A 99 -5.73 -0.73 -6.39
CA ASN A 99 -5.89 -2.18 -6.53
C ASN A 99 -5.26 -2.98 -5.37
N VAL A 100 -5.43 -2.52 -4.14
CA VAL A 100 -4.98 -3.24 -2.94
C VAL A 100 -5.98 -4.34 -2.63
N ALA A 101 -5.56 -5.60 -2.65
CA ALA A 101 -6.41 -6.70 -2.22
C ALA A 101 -6.51 -6.71 -0.69
N LEU A 102 -7.72 -6.84 -0.17
CA LEU A 102 -7.94 -7.02 1.26
C LEU A 102 -7.83 -8.49 1.64
N ARG A 103 -7.08 -8.76 2.70
CA ARG A 103 -6.84 -10.09 3.25
C ARG A 103 -7.04 -10.05 4.75
N ASP A 104 -7.59 -11.11 5.31
CA ASP A 104 -7.64 -11.30 6.75
C ASP A 104 -6.44 -12.14 7.24
N TRP A 105 -5.93 -11.77 8.41
CA TRP A 105 -4.95 -12.57 9.15
C TRP A 105 -5.14 -12.33 10.65
N LYS A 106 -5.32 -13.39 11.42
CA LYS A 106 -5.58 -13.31 12.87
C LYS A 106 -6.66 -12.28 13.23
N SER A 107 -7.76 -12.27 12.47
CA SER A 107 -8.90 -11.34 12.63
C SER A 107 -8.60 -9.86 12.35
N CYS A 108 -7.41 -9.54 11.88
CA CYS A 108 -7.03 -8.21 11.40
C CYS A 108 -7.06 -8.16 9.87
N VAL A 109 -7.45 -7.01 9.32
CA VAL A 109 -7.53 -6.79 7.88
C VAL A 109 -6.29 -6.05 7.42
N TYR A 110 -5.63 -6.61 6.40
CA TYR A 110 -4.42 -6.08 5.81
C TYR A 110 -4.60 -5.90 4.31
N GLY A 111 -3.81 -4.98 3.74
CA GLY A 111 -3.66 -4.87 2.31
C GLY A 111 -2.59 -5.82 1.80
N GLN A 112 -2.81 -6.39 0.62
CA GLN A 112 -1.81 -7.15 -0.12
C GLN A 112 -1.71 -6.59 -1.53
N SER A 113 -0.48 -6.36 -2.00
CA SER A 113 -0.24 -5.97 -3.39
C SER A 113 -0.62 -7.09 -4.35
N LEU A 114 -1.25 -6.73 -5.46
CA LEU A 114 -1.44 -7.60 -6.61
C LEU A 114 -0.28 -7.41 -7.58
N SER A 115 0.50 -8.47 -7.81
CA SER A 115 1.55 -8.44 -8.83
C SER A 115 0.94 -8.64 -10.21
N TRP A 116 1.42 -7.86 -11.19
CA TRP A 116 1.00 -7.97 -12.58
C TRP A 116 1.21 -9.39 -13.16
N ARG A 117 2.19 -10.13 -12.62
CA ARG A 117 2.48 -11.52 -13.00
C ARG A 117 1.34 -12.48 -12.70
N PHE A 118 0.44 -12.12 -11.78
CA PHE A 118 -0.67 -12.96 -11.33
C PHE A 118 -2.04 -12.29 -11.50
N ALA A 119 -2.10 -10.98 -11.71
CA ALA A 119 -3.34 -10.23 -11.87
C ALA A 119 -3.20 -9.16 -12.96
N LYS A 120 -4.17 -9.08 -13.88
CA LYS A 120 -4.21 -8.05 -14.94
C LYS A 120 -4.21 -6.62 -14.38
N ASN A 121 -4.77 -6.44 -13.19
CA ASN A 121 -4.79 -5.16 -12.48
C ASN A 121 -3.77 -5.22 -11.33
N SER A 122 -2.55 -4.78 -11.58
CA SER A 122 -1.53 -4.70 -10.55
C SER A 122 -1.78 -3.55 -9.58
N THR A 123 -1.25 -3.70 -8.37
CA THR A 123 -1.18 -2.60 -7.41
C THR A 123 -0.17 -1.57 -7.90
N SER A 124 -0.57 -0.30 -7.87
CA SER A 124 0.32 0.83 -8.13
C SER A 124 0.32 1.78 -6.93
N VAL A 125 1.48 2.37 -6.68
CA VAL A 125 1.71 3.37 -5.64
C VAL A 125 2.22 4.63 -6.35
N VAL A 126 1.63 5.76 -6.03
CA VAL A 126 2.04 7.06 -6.58
C VAL A 126 2.04 8.06 -5.44
N VAL A 127 3.14 8.78 -5.25
CA VAL A 127 3.21 9.92 -4.34
C VAL A 127 2.37 11.05 -4.92
N VAL A 128 1.48 11.62 -4.11
CA VAL A 128 0.63 12.76 -4.48
C VAL A 128 1.32 14.02 -3.95
N GLY A 129 2.04 14.73 -4.82
CA GLY A 129 2.68 15.98 -4.47
C GLY A 129 1.72 17.16 -4.44
N ALA A 130 2.06 18.21 -3.69
CA ALA A 130 1.33 19.48 -3.67
C ALA A 130 1.21 20.13 -5.07
N GLY A 131 2.13 19.82 -5.99
CA GLY A 131 2.13 20.30 -7.39
C GLY A 131 1.33 19.43 -8.38
N ASP A 132 0.99 18.18 -8.03
CA ASP A 132 0.24 17.26 -8.93
C ASP A 132 -1.26 17.54 -8.97
N GLY A 133 -1.71 18.56 -8.21
CA GLY A 133 -3.11 18.95 -8.06
C GLY A 133 -3.80 19.38 -9.35
N ALA A 134 -3.08 19.56 -10.46
CA ALA A 134 -3.63 19.89 -11.77
C ALA A 134 -4.14 18.67 -12.56
N SER A 135 -3.58 17.46 -12.35
CA SER A 135 -3.96 16.26 -13.13
C SER A 135 -4.93 15.33 -12.40
N LEU A 136 -5.07 15.47 -11.08
CA LEU A 136 -5.89 14.59 -10.26
C LEU A 136 -7.36 15.06 -10.20
N PRO A 137 -8.34 14.14 -10.33
CA PRO A 137 -9.75 14.45 -10.13
C PRO A 137 -10.03 15.17 -8.81
N ARG A 138 -10.97 16.13 -8.81
CA ARG A 138 -11.31 16.96 -7.63
C ARG A 138 -11.57 16.16 -6.35
N ALA A 139 -12.22 14.99 -6.47
CA ALA A 139 -12.49 14.11 -5.33
C ALA A 139 -11.21 13.51 -4.70
N ILE A 140 -10.20 13.23 -5.52
CA ILE A 140 -8.88 12.77 -5.07
C ILE A 140 -8.15 13.91 -4.38
N LYS A 141 -8.16 15.11 -4.99
CA LYS A 141 -7.54 16.32 -4.43
C LYS A 141 -8.07 16.65 -3.03
N GLY A 142 -9.39 16.72 -2.87
CA GLY A 142 -10.00 17.04 -1.58
C GLY A 142 -9.72 16.01 -0.49
N LYS A 143 -9.52 14.73 -0.83
CA LYS A 143 -9.07 13.71 0.13
C LYS A 143 -7.57 13.86 0.43
N ALA A 144 -6.73 14.07 -0.58
CA ALA A 144 -5.30 14.26 -0.42
C ALA A 144 -4.98 15.44 0.52
N GLU A 145 -5.64 16.58 0.36
CA GLU A 145 -5.48 17.76 1.23
C GLU A 145 -5.83 17.46 2.71
N ARG A 146 -6.84 16.62 2.97
CA ARG A 146 -7.19 16.21 4.33
C ARG A 146 -6.14 15.26 4.93
N VAL A 147 -5.67 14.31 4.12
CA VAL A 147 -4.63 13.36 4.51
C VAL A 147 -3.30 14.07 4.77
N GLU A 148 -2.94 15.06 3.94
CA GLU A 148 -1.75 15.88 4.12
C GLU A 148 -1.80 16.65 5.44
N ARG A 149 -2.93 17.32 5.73
CA ARG A 149 -3.12 18.01 7.01
C ARG A 149 -3.00 17.06 8.20
N TRP A 150 -3.66 15.91 8.11
CA TRP A 150 -3.59 14.89 9.16
C TRP A 150 -2.15 14.37 9.34
N SER A 151 -1.42 14.17 8.24
CA SER A 151 -0.03 13.71 8.23
C SER A 151 0.88 14.66 9.02
N TRP A 152 0.71 15.97 8.84
CA TRP A 152 1.51 16.97 9.55
C TRP A 152 1.32 16.92 11.07
N GLU A 153 0.11 16.63 11.53
CA GLU A 153 -0.19 16.52 12.96
C GLU A 153 0.25 15.17 13.54
N PHE A 154 0.15 14.09 12.75
CA PHE A 154 0.39 12.73 13.22
C PHE A 154 1.85 12.28 13.09
N VAL A 155 2.46 12.47 11.92
CA VAL A 155 3.85 12.06 11.63
C VAL A 155 4.84 13.20 11.89
N GLY A 156 4.36 14.45 11.84
CA GLY A 156 5.17 15.66 11.91
C GLY A 156 5.28 16.35 10.55
N ARG A 157 5.70 17.63 10.56
CA ARG A 157 5.95 18.36 9.31
C ARG A 157 7.16 17.76 8.59
N ARG A 158 7.06 17.65 7.28
CA ARG A 158 8.19 17.34 6.40
C ARG A 158 9.23 18.46 6.57
N GLU A 159 10.38 18.17 7.18
CA GLU A 159 11.55 19.04 7.02
C GLU A 159 11.94 18.99 5.54
N GLY A 160 12.00 20.17 4.92
CA GLY A 160 12.01 20.36 3.47
C GLY A 160 13.20 19.72 2.77
#